data_AF-A0AAJ1UWB1-F1
#
_entry.id   AF-A0AAJ1UWB1-F1
#
_cell.length_a   1.000
_cell.length_b   1.000
_cell.length_c   1.000
_cell.angle_alpha   90.00
_cell.angle_beta   90.00
_cell.angle_gamma   90.00
#
_symmetry.space_group_name_H-M   'P 1'
#
loop_
_entity.id
_entity.type
_entity.pdbx_description
1 polymer ?
#
loop_
_entity_poly.entity_id
_entity_poly.type
_entity_poly.pdbx_seq_one_letter_code
_entity_poly.pdbx_strand_id
1 'polypeptide(L)'
;MRLKLEKRIELKGKEASLTAKAISDVIKEFTMRAQVKKLKKLRIFVTTNPVETCRKIVISKIRLNRHGEMREWICENAPSFSYWEEGQIPTIMLDANERIFKQRNYSAIKGLFAHELMHLMNKLDGIEGQLEIETEKAARYIFFLLSRHKDIKPFTRDGLLSSLMRITTSVLLLIKDILANTRAMSFGFDDELYEHYRVSLADVKKEIKFTERGILKVLKQNRKHALDDAFLAYLGLNACWITFKMFHNIWYKDLQNLTKIEAPTIIKKNCDLILKEMLKLRSASDEKQIAKVIRLTQQNYYKVVRYFCEKLR
;
A
#
# COMPACT_ATOMS: atom_id res chain seq x y z
N MET A 1 -1.76 -27.68 -16.95
CA MET A 1 -0.87 -27.91 -15.79
C MET A 1 -1.56 -27.37 -14.54
N ARG A 2 -1.69 -28.15 -13.46
CA ARG A 2 -2.39 -27.73 -12.23
C ARG A 2 -1.40 -27.02 -11.28
N LEU A 3 -1.79 -25.86 -10.72
CA LEU A 3 -0.99 -25.10 -9.75
C LEU A 3 -0.73 -25.92 -8.48
N LYS A 4 0.54 -26.07 -8.07
CA LYS A 4 0.93 -26.71 -6.80
C LYS A 4 0.95 -25.69 -5.65
N LEU A 5 0.18 -25.93 -4.60
CA LEU A 5 0.11 -25.06 -3.42
C LEU A 5 0.92 -25.65 -2.25
N GLU A 6 1.79 -24.84 -1.64
CA GLU A 6 2.43 -25.12 -0.35
C GLU A 6 1.82 -24.20 0.72
N LYS A 7 0.91 -24.71 1.55
CA LYS A 7 0.24 -23.93 2.60
C LYS A 7 0.86 -24.21 3.96
N ARG A 8 1.18 -23.17 4.72
CA ARG A 8 1.58 -23.22 6.12
C ARG A 8 0.68 -22.28 6.90
N ILE A 9 -0.26 -22.83 7.66
CA ILE A 9 -1.29 -22.07 8.39
C ILE A 9 -1.10 -22.35 9.88
N GLU A 10 -0.74 -21.33 10.64
CA GLU A 10 -0.48 -21.42 12.09
C GLU A 10 -1.75 -21.30 12.95
N LEU A 11 -2.85 -20.82 12.35
CA LEU A 11 -4.18 -20.85 12.97
C LEU A 11 -4.59 -22.30 13.31
N LYS A 12 -5.50 -22.47 14.27
CA LYS A 12 -5.97 -23.79 14.74
C LYS A 12 -7.48 -23.97 14.56
N GLY A 13 -7.92 -25.22 14.54
CA GLY A 13 -9.35 -25.58 14.54
C GLY A 13 -10.16 -24.96 13.39
N LYS A 14 -11.30 -24.36 13.72
CA LYS A 14 -12.24 -23.79 12.73
C LYS A 14 -11.64 -22.63 11.93
N GLU A 15 -10.77 -21.82 12.53
CA GLU A 15 -10.08 -20.70 11.85
C GLU A 15 -9.15 -21.19 10.76
N ALA A 16 -8.37 -22.25 11.03
CA ALA A 16 -7.50 -22.86 10.04
C ALA A 16 -8.28 -23.43 8.86
N SER A 17 -9.36 -24.17 9.14
CA SER A 17 -10.22 -24.76 8.11
C SER A 17 -10.88 -23.70 7.23
N LEU A 18 -11.44 -22.65 7.84
CA LEU A 18 -12.08 -21.54 7.14
C LEU A 18 -11.08 -20.78 6.26
N THR A 19 -9.89 -20.49 6.79
CA THR A 19 -8.81 -19.81 6.04
C THR A 19 -8.31 -20.66 4.89
N ALA A 20 -8.06 -21.96 5.13
CA ALA A 20 -7.61 -22.89 4.10
C ALA A 20 -8.63 -23.02 2.96
N LYS A 21 -9.92 -22.99 3.30
CA LYS A 21 -11.03 -22.99 2.34
C LYS A 21 -11.06 -21.69 1.53
N ALA A 22 -11.02 -20.52 2.18
CA ALA A 22 -11.02 -19.22 1.51
C ALA A 22 -9.89 -19.11 0.47
N ILE A 23 -8.67 -19.49 0.86
CA ILE A 23 -7.51 -19.54 -0.04
C ILE A 23 -7.77 -20.49 -1.22
N SER A 24 -8.33 -21.68 -0.97
CA SER A 24 -8.60 -22.66 -2.03
C SER A 24 -9.63 -22.14 -3.04
N ASP A 25 -10.69 -21.50 -2.55
CA ASP A 25 -11.77 -20.97 -3.37
C ASP A 25 -11.27 -19.83 -4.26
N VAL A 26 -10.49 -18.89 -3.71
CA VAL A 26 -9.85 -17.83 -4.52
C VAL A 26 -8.94 -18.44 -5.60
N ILE A 27 -8.11 -19.43 -5.27
CA ILE A 27 -7.25 -20.08 -6.28
C ILE A 27 -8.08 -20.79 -7.37
N LYS A 28 -9.17 -21.46 -6.98
CA LYS A 28 -10.06 -22.14 -7.93
C LYS A 28 -10.74 -21.13 -8.86
N GLU A 29 -11.34 -20.09 -8.29
CA GLU A 29 -11.98 -18.99 -9.03
C GLU A 29 -10.96 -18.31 -9.95
N PHE A 30 -9.76 -18.02 -9.46
CA PHE A 30 -8.68 -17.44 -10.25
C PHE A 30 -8.23 -18.34 -11.40
N THR A 31 -8.08 -19.65 -11.16
CA THR A 31 -7.71 -20.62 -12.20
C THR A 31 -8.78 -20.71 -13.29
N MET A 32 -10.06 -20.65 -12.91
CA MET A 32 -11.19 -20.68 -13.83
C MET A 32 -11.31 -19.39 -14.65
N ARG A 33 -11.19 -18.22 -14.00
CA ARG A 33 -11.48 -16.91 -14.59
C ARG A 33 -10.31 -16.34 -15.39
N ALA A 34 -9.10 -16.51 -14.90
CA ALA A 34 -7.95 -15.77 -15.42
C ALA A 34 -7.09 -16.58 -16.42
N GLN A 35 -7.43 -17.86 -16.68
CA GLN A 35 -6.65 -18.79 -17.53
C GLN A 35 -5.13 -18.68 -17.29
N VAL A 36 -4.70 -18.40 -16.06
CA VAL A 36 -3.31 -18.00 -15.79
C VAL A 36 -2.42 -19.23 -15.87
N LYS A 37 -1.92 -19.47 -17.08
CA LYS A 37 -0.95 -20.52 -17.41
C LYS A 37 0.43 -20.29 -16.78
N LYS A 38 0.67 -19.14 -16.13
CA LYS A 38 2.01 -18.68 -15.70
C LYS A 38 2.46 -19.21 -14.32
N LEU A 39 1.54 -19.50 -13.40
CA LEU A 39 1.92 -19.93 -12.04
C LEU A 39 1.93 -21.47 -11.92
N LYS A 40 3.14 -22.05 -11.79
CA LYS A 40 3.33 -23.50 -11.60
C LYS A 40 3.23 -23.90 -10.12
N LYS A 41 3.69 -23.02 -9.23
CA LYS A 41 3.77 -23.27 -7.78
C LYS A 41 3.57 -21.97 -7.01
N LEU A 42 2.91 -22.05 -5.86
CA LEU A 42 2.68 -20.92 -4.94
C LEU A 42 2.87 -21.39 -3.50
N ARG A 43 3.60 -20.62 -2.71
CA ARG A 43 3.77 -20.83 -1.27
C ARG A 43 2.94 -19.81 -0.50
N ILE A 44 2.24 -20.26 0.53
CA ILE A 44 1.34 -19.43 1.31
C ILE A 44 1.62 -19.65 2.80
N PHE A 45 1.88 -18.56 3.51
CA PHE A 45 2.00 -18.53 4.96
C PHE A 45 0.83 -17.75 5.56
N VAL A 46 0.21 -18.29 6.60
CA VAL A 46 -0.72 -17.56 7.46
C VAL A 46 -0.16 -17.69 8.87
N THR A 47 0.35 -16.61 9.44
CA THR A 47 1.25 -16.65 10.61
C THR A 47 0.81 -15.68 11.69
N THR A 48 0.98 -16.07 12.95
CA THR A 48 0.78 -15.18 14.10
C THR A 48 2.04 -14.40 14.45
N ASN A 49 3.19 -14.74 13.85
CA ASN A 49 4.44 -13.99 13.97
C ASN A 49 4.95 -13.55 12.58
N PRO A 50 4.28 -12.56 11.96
CA PRO A 50 4.61 -12.09 10.61
C PRO A 50 6.03 -11.54 10.52
N VAL A 51 6.55 -10.89 11.56
CA VAL A 51 7.93 -10.39 11.60
C VAL A 51 8.93 -11.54 11.44
N GLU A 52 8.85 -12.56 12.29
CA GLU A 52 9.78 -13.70 12.25
C GLU A 52 9.66 -14.50 10.94
N THR A 53 8.43 -14.73 10.49
CA THR A 53 8.15 -15.43 9.24
C THR A 53 8.68 -14.65 8.03
N CYS A 54 8.47 -13.34 8.00
CA CYS A 54 9.03 -12.44 6.99
C CYS A 54 10.56 -12.54 6.96
N ARG A 55 11.23 -12.53 8.12
CA ARG A 55 12.69 -12.73 8.18
C ARG A 55 13.10 -14.07 7.56
N LYS A 56 12.39 -15.17 7.82
CA LYS A 56 12.71 -16.47 7.21
C LYS A 56 12.54 -16.47 5.68
N ILE A 57 11.48 -15.81 5.18
CA ILE A 57 11.14 -15.75 3.75
C ILE A 57 12.06 -14.80 2.99
N VAL A 58 12.25 -13.59 3.50
CA VAL A 58 12.91 -12.46 2.83
C VAL A 58 14.40 -12.36 3.19
N ILE A 59 14.82 -12.59 4.45
CA ILE A 59 16.21 -12.37 4.87
C ILE A 59 17.15 -13.51 4.45
N SER A 60 16.64 -14.73 4.26
CA SER A 60 17.52 -15.88 4.07
C SER A 60 18.29 -15.91 2.74
N LYS A 61 17.95 -15.09 1.71
CA LYS A 61 18.53 -15.25 0.36
C LYS A 61 18.72 -14.01 -0.54
N ILE A 62 18.54 -12.76 -0.07
CA ILE A 62 18.49 -11.62 -1.00
C ILE A 62 19.70 -10.68 -0.92
N ARG A 63 20.32 -10.40 -2.09
CA ARG A 63 21.22 -9.24 -2.32
C ARG A 63 20.39 -8.03 -2.78
N LEU A 64 19.59 -7.44 -1.90
CA LEU A 64 18.81 -6.23 -2.20
C LEU A 64 19.69 -4.99 -2.01
N ASN A 65 20.39 -4.58 -3.06
CA ASN A 65 21.28 -3.41 -3.03
C ASN A 65 20.55 -2.05 -2.99
N ARG A 66 19.21 -1.99 -3.08
CA ARG A 66 18.51 -0.70 -3.25
C ARG A 66 17.37 -0.35 -2.29
N HIS A 67 16.96 -1.23 -1.36
CA HIS A 67 15.85 -0.91 -0.46
C HIS A 67 16.02 -1.51 0.95
N GLY A 68 17.06 -1.10 1.67
CA GLY A 68 17.21 -1.41 3.10
C GLY A 68 15.97 -1.00 3.91
N GLU A 69 15.44 0.20 3.65
CA GLU A 69 14.28 0.74 4.38
C GLU A 69 12.97 -0.01 4.10
N MET A 70 12.70 -0.51 2.88
CA MET A 70 11.47 -1.27 2.60
C MET A 70 11.55 -2.68 3.19
N ARG A 71 12.74 -3.29 3.18
CA ARG A 71 12.99 -4.57 3.84
C ARG A 71 12.77 -4.45 5.34
N GLU A 72 13.34 -3.43 5.97
CA GLU A 72 13.17 -3.14 7.39
C GLU A 72 11.69 -2.83 7.68
N TRP A 73 11.05 -1.98 6.87
CA TRP A 73 9.64 -1.64 7.03
C TRP A 73 8.69 -2.83 6.91
N ILE A 74 8.85 -3.71 5.92
CA ILE A 74 8.04 -4.95 5.79
C ILE A 74 8.35 -5.91 6.95
N CYS A 75 9.61 -6.01 7.37
CA CYS A 75 9.99 -6.88 8.48
C CYS A 75 9.58 -6.33 9.86
N GLU A 76 9.28 -5.04 10.00
CA GLU A 76 8.96 -4.39 11.28
C GLU A 76 7.46 -4.16 11.49
N ASN A 77 6.69 -3.94 10.43
CA ASN A 77 5.28 -3.54 10.54
C ASN A 77 4.28 -4.69 10.43
N ALA A 78 4.76 -5.95 10.46
CA ALA A 78 3.91 -7.13 10.46
C ALA A 78 2.87 -7.25 9.31
N PRO A 79 3.08 -6.72 8.09
CA PRO A 79 2.01 -6.67 7.10
C PRO A 79 1.80 -8.03 6.43
N SER A 80 0.58 -8.26 5.94
CA SER A 80 0.36 -9.18 4.83
C SER A 80 1.15 -8.68 3.60
N PHE A 81 1.77 -9.59 2.86
CA PHE A 81 2.53 -9.24 1.66
C PHE A 81 2.65 -10.39 0.67
N SER A 82 3.04 -10.03 -0.55
CA SER A 82 3.41 -10.95 -1.63
C SER A 82 4.84 -10.69 -2.09
N TYR A 83 5.55 -11.77 -2.41
CA TYR A 83 6.96 -11.74 -2.75
C TYR A 83 7.30 -12.76 -3.85
N TRP A 84 8.13 -12.33 -4.80
CA TRP A 84 8.69 -13.19 -5.83
C TRP A 84 9.98 -12.60 -6.40
N GLU A 85 10.92 -13.47 -6.73
CA GLU A 85 12.15 -13.20 -7.49
C GLU A 85 12.34 -14.31 -8.52
N GLU A 86 13.07 -14.02 -9.60
CA GLU A 86 13.37 -15.00 -10.62
C GLU A 86 14.07 -16.23 -10.03
N GLY A 87 13.64 -17.43 -10.44
CA GLY A 87 14.13 -18.69 -9.89
C GLY A 87 13.57 -19.07 -8.50
N GLN A 88 12.84 -18.19 -7.83
CA GLN A 88 12.20 -18.50 -6.54
C GLN A 88 10.73 -18.87 -6.67
N ILE A 89 10.19 -19.52 -5.64
CA ILE A 89 8.78 -19.86 -5.55
C ILE A 89 8.01 -18.60 -5.13
N PRO A 90 7.03 -18.14 -5.94
CA PRO A 90 6.14 -17.05 -5.56
C PRO A 90 5.51 -17.32 -4.19
N THR A 91 5.55 -16.34 -3.30
CA THR A 91 5.17 -16.50 -1.88
C THR A 91 4.19 -15.41 -1.47
N ILE A 92 3.14 -15.79 -0.75
CA ILE A 92 2.20 -14.87 -0.07
C ILE A 92 2.29 -15.15 1.43
N MET A 93 2.38 -14.10 2.24
CA MET A 93 2.27 -14.17 3.69
C MET A 93 1.07 -13.33 4.12
N LEU A 94 0.22 -13.90 4.97
CA LEU A 94 -0.91 -13.21 5.59
C LEU A 94 -0.68 -13.11 7.09
N ASP A 95 -0.87 -11.91 7.65
CA ASP A 95 -0.84 -11.70 9.10
C ASP A 95 -2.14 -12.19 9.74
N ALA A 96 -2.04 -13.29 10.49
CA ALA A 96 -3.16 -13.91 11.18
C ALA A 96 -3.68 -13.07 12.36
N ASN A 97 -2.97 -11.99 12.74
CA ASN A 97 -3.42 -11.06 13.78
C ASN A 97 -4.44 -10.03 13.28
N GLU A 98 -4.62 -9.91 11.96
CA GLU A 98 -5.61 -9.00 11.37
C GLU A 98 -7.03 -9.33 11.84
N ARG A 99 -7.85 -8.27 12.00
CA ARG A 99 -9.22 -8.37 12.52
C ARG A 99 -10.09 -9.36 11.75
N ILE A 100 -9.86 -9.49 10.44
CA ILE A 100 -10.61 -10.38 9.55
C ILE A 100 -10.48 -11.86 9.95
N PHE A 101 -9.31 -12.29 10.45
CA PHE A 101 -9.07 -13.67 10.89
C PHE A 101 -9.72 -13.93 12.24
N LYS A 102 -9.57 -12.98 13.19
CA LYS A 102 -10.21 -13.04 14.51
C LYS A 102 -11.74 -13.09 14.42
N GLN A 103 -12.32 -12.36 13.46
CA GLN A 103 -13.76 -12.36 13.20
C GLN A 103 -14.22 -13.53 12.32
N ARG A 104 -13.30 -14.37 11.84
CA ARG A 104 -13.59 -15.50 10.93
C ARG A 104 -14.36 -15.05 9.70
N ASN A 105 -14.05 -13.85 9.21
CA ASN A 105 -14.78 -13.23 8.12
C ASN A 105 -14.31 -13.83 6.79
N TYR A 106 -15.08 -14.80 6.30
CA TYR A 106 -14.75 -15.56 5.11
C TYR A 106 -14.51 -14.68 3.88
N SER A 107 -15.42 -13.75 3.62
CA SER A 107 -15.34 -12.85 2.46
C SER A 107 -14.16 -11.90 2.57
N ALA A 108 -13.89 -11.34 3.75
CA ALA A 108 -12.72 -10.49 3.96
C ALA A 108 -11.38 -11.25 3.78
N ILE A 109 -11.30 -12.51 4.25
CA ILE A 109 -10.10 -13.35 4.06
C ILE A 109 -9.89 -13.65 2.58
N LYS A 110 -10.97 -13.95 1.84
CA LYS A 110 -10.91 -14.09 0.37
C LYS A 110 -10.40 -12.80 -0.27
N GLY A 111 -10.91 -11.64 0.16
CA GLY A 111 -10.55 -10.32 -0.37
C GLY A 111 -9.07 -10.00 -0.18
N LEU A 112 -8.55 -10.16 1.04
CA LEU A 112 -7.13 -9.98 1.34
C LEU A 112 -6.26 -10.91 0.48
N PHE A 113 -6.59 -12.19 0.42
CA PHE A 113 -5.79 -13.13 -0.36
C PHE A 113 -5.87 -12.86 -1.87
N ALA A 114 -7.02 -12.45 -2.40
CA ALA A 114 -7.17 -12.05 -3.79
C ALA A 114 -6.33 -10.80 -4.12
N HIS A 115 -6.31 -9.81 -3.22
CA HIS A 115 -5.47 -8.63 -3.33
C HIS A 115 -3.98 -8.99 -3.41
N GLU A 116 -3.47 -9.79 -2.46
CA GLU A 116 -2.07 -10.24 -2.46
C GLU A 116 -1.71 -11.09 -3.68
N LEU A 117 -2.65 -11.92 -4.14
CA LEU A 117 -2.47 -12.69 -5.36
C LEU A 117 -2.34 -11.77 -6.59
N MET A 118 -3.11 -10.68 -6.66
CA MET A 118 -2.97 -9.72 -7.76
C MET A 118 -1.65 -8.97 -7.74
N HIS A 119 -1.10 -8.64 -6.56
CA HIS A 119 0.25 -8.08 -6.47
C HIS A 119 1.29 -9.00 -7.09
N LEU A 120 1.22 -10.29 -6.76
CA LEU A 120 2.09 -11.31 -7.34
C LEU A 120 1.96 -11.40 -8.87
N MET A 121 0.72 -11.36 -9.36
CA MET A 121 0.44 -11.39 -10.80
C MET A 121 0.94 -10.15 -11.51
N ASN A 122 0.76 -8.98 -10.91
CA ASN A 122 1.28 -7.72 -11.43
C ASN A 122 2.80 -7.77 -11.53
N LYS A 123 3.47 -8.34 -10.53
CA LYS A 123 4.92 -8.55 -10.56
C LYS A 123 5.35 -9.46 -11.71
N LEU A 124 4.67 -10.58 -11.92
CA LEU A 124 4.95 -11.52 -13.03
C LEU A 124 4.68 -10.91 -14.42
N ASP A 125 3.83 -9.90 -14.50
CA ASP A 125 3.52 -9.17 -15.72
C ASP A 125 4.45 -7.94 -15.92
N GLY A 126 5.46 -7.75 -15.05
CA GLY A 126 6.48 -6.71 -15.20
C GLY A 126 6.06 -5.31 -14.72
N ILE A 127 4.90 -5.20 -14.06
CA ILE A 127 4.34 -3.91 -13.60
C ILE A 127 5.28 -3.21 -12.60
N GLU A 128 5.89 -3.97 -11.68
CA GLU A 128 6.80 -3.39 -10.68
C GLU A 128 8.03 -2.74 -11.33
N GLY A 129 8.64 -3.39 -12.32
CA GLY A 129 9.79 -2.82 -13.04
C GLY A 129 9.44 -1.53 -13.77
N GLN A 130 8.25 -1.44 -14.35
CA GLN A 130 7.78 -0.20 -14.99
C GLN A 130 7.59 0.93 -13.98
N LEU A 131 7.01 0.63 -12.82
CA LEU A 131 6.84 1.61 -11.72
C LEU A 131 8.18 2.11 -11.16
N GLU A 132 9.17 1.22 -11.06
CA GLU A 132 10.53 1.57 -10.63
C GLU A 132 11.20 2.54 -11.61
N ILE A 133 11.13 2.25 -12.93
CA ILE A 133 11.66 3.12 -13.98
C ILE A 133 11.04 4.52 -13.91
N GLU A 134 9.72 4.63 -13.76
CA GLU A 134 9.06 5.93 -13.68
C GLU A 134 9.41 6.71 -12.42
N THR A 135 9.66 6.01 -11.31
CA THR A 135 10.16 6.62 -10.08
C THR A 135 11.57 7.15 -10.23
N GLU A 136 12.48 6.39 -10.84
CA GLU A 136 13.84 6.85 -11.11
C GLU A 136 13.83 8.10 -12.01
N LYS A 137 12.99 8.12 -13.05
CA LYS A 137 12.79 9.30 -13.89
C LYS A 137 12.24 10.49 -13.10
N ALA A 138 11.32 10.24 -12.17
CA ALA A 138 10.73 11.28 -11.33
C ALA A 138 11.68 11.78 -10.22
N ALA A 139 12.68 10.99 -9.80
CA ALA A 139 13.66 11.39 -8.78
C ALA A 139 14.41 12.68 -9.16
N ARG A 140 14.60 12.96 -10.45
CA ARG A 140 15.17 14.23 -10.93
C ARG A 140 14.40 15.46 -10.42
N TYR A 141 13.09 15.33 -10.24
CA TYR A 141 12.24 16.41 -9.75
C TYR A 141 12.46 16.69 -8.26
N ILE A 142 12.87 15.71 -7.46
CA ILE A 142 13.25 15.90 -6.05
C ILE A 142 14.40 16.90 -5.95
N PHE A 143 15.45 16.74 -6.75
CA PHE A 143 16.60 17.65 -6.75
C PHE A 143 16.21 19.09 -7.15
N PHE A 144 15.28 19.23 -8.09
CA PHE A 144 14.72 20.55 -8.43
C PHE A 144 14.04 21.21 -7.22
N LEU A 145 13.23 20.48 -6.45
CA LEU A 145 12.59 21.00 -5.24
C LEU A 145 13.63 21.37 -4.16
N LEU A 146 14.63 20.51 -3.95
CA LEU A 146 15.70 20.74 -2.96
C LEU A 146 16.54 21.98 -3.26
N SER A 147 16.82 22.24 -4.54
CA SER A 147 17.60 23.42 -4.96
C SER A 147 16.94 24.75 -4.59
N ARG A 148 15.59 24.77 -4.50
CA ARG A 148 14.78 25.94 -4.18
C ARG A 148 14.42 26.03 -2.70
N HIS A 149 14.77 25.00 -1.91
CA HIS A 149 14.45 24.93 -0.50
C HIS A 149 15.44 25.74 0.34
N LYS A 150 14.90 26.46 1.32
CA LYS A 150 15.69 27.16 2.34
C LYS A 150 15.62 26.34 3.62
N ASP A 151 16.78 26.04 4.21
CA ASP A 151 16.87 25.21 5.39
C ASP A 151 16.13 25.81 6.58
N ILE A 152 15.18 25.05 7.11
CA ILE A 152 14.41 25.36 8.32
C ILE A 152 14.21 24.05 9.05
N LYS A 153 14.81 23.90 10.24
CA LYS A 153 14.66 22.67 11.03
C LYS A 153 13.17 22.37 11.32
N PRO A 154 12.71 21.11 11.16
CA PRO A 154 13.47 19.90 10.84
C PRO A 154 13.67 19.59 9.35
N PHE A 155 13.17 20.45 8.46
CA PHE A 155 13.32 20.34 7.02
C PHE A 155 14.60 21.05 6.56
N THR A 156 15.77 20.52 6.95
CA THR A 156 17.00 20.78 6.18
C THR A 156 16.89 20.12 4.80
N ARG A 157 17.78 20.42 3.86
CA ARG A 157 17.84 19.71 2.56
C ARG A 157 17.84 18.19 2.72
N ASP A 158 18.65 17.66 3.63
CA ASP A 158 18.71 16.20 3.89
C ASP A 158 17.42 15.69 4.54
N GLY A 159 16.86 16.45 5.49
CA GLY A 159 15.58 16.13 6.11
C GLY A 159 14.45 16.08 5.07
N LEU A 160 14.41 17.05 4.17
CA LEU A 160 13.43 17.12 3.09
C LEU A 160 13.66 16.04 2.03
N LEU A 161 14.90 15.71 1.68
CA LEU A 161 15.23 14.61 0.77
C LEU A 161 14.69 13.28 1.32
N SER A 162 14.99 12.99 2.60
CA SER A 162 14.49 11.80 3.29
C SER A 162 12.96 11.74 3.28
N SER A 163 12.27 12.84 3.57
CA SER A 163 10.81 12.88 3.48
C SER A 163 10.30 12.67 2.05
N LEU A 164 10.88 13.35 1.05
CA LEU A 164 10.46 13.20 -0.35
C LEU A 164 10.68 11.78 -0.88
N MET A 165 11.77 11.11 -0.49
CA MET A 165 12.00 9.70 -0.80
C MET A 165 10.92 8.81 -0.18
N ARG A 166 10.65 8.97 1.13
CA ARG A 166 9.60 8.22 1.82
C ARG A 166 8.23 8.41 1.16
N ILE A 167 7.84 9.65 0.90
CA ILE A 167 6.57 9.99 0.23
C ILE A 167 6.48 9.35 -1.16
N THR A 168 7.55 9.44 -1.95
CA THR A 168 7.60 8.88 -3.31
C THR A 168 7.44 7.36 -3.29
N THR A 169 8.19 6.67 -2.43
CA THR A 169 8.12 5.22 -2.27
C THR A 169 6.74 4.77 -1.79
N SER A 170 6.14 5.47 -0.83
CA SER A 170 4.79 5.13 -0.37
C SER A 170 3.74 5.32 -1.46
N VAL A 171 3.86 6.37 -2.29
CA VAL A 171 2.92 6.56 -3.41
C VAL A 171 3.02 5.45 -4.46
N LEU A 172 4.21 4.90 -4.70
CA LEU A 172 4.33 3.71 -5.55
C LEU A 172 3.53 2.53 -5.00
N LEU A 173 3.59 2.28 -3.69
CA LEU A 173 2.80 1.22 -3.05
C LEU A 173 1.30 1.47 -3.25
N LEU A 174 0.83 2.70 -3.06
CA LEU A 174 -0.58 3.04 -3.29
C LEU A 174 -1.01 2.82 -4.75
N ILE A 175 -0.15 3.12 -5.72
CA ILE A 175 -0.41 2.83 -7.13
C ILE A 175 -0.52 1.32 -7.35
N LYS A 176 0.38 0.53 -6.76
CA LYS A 176 0.34 -0.94 -6.85
C LYS A 176 -0.99 -1.49 -6.30
N ASP A 177 -1.43 -0.98 -5.15
CA ASP A 177 -2.67 -1.43 -4.51
C ASP A 177 -3.90 -1.10 -5.35
N ILE A 178 -3.95 0.11 -5.94
CA ILE A 178 -5.03 0.51 -6.87
C ILE A 178 -5.08 -0.44 -8.07
N LEU A 179 -3.93 -0.77 -8.65
CA LEU A 179 -3.85 -1.67 -9.81
C LEU A 179 -4.22 -3.11 -9.43
N ALA A 180 -3.75 -3.60 -8.28
CA ALA A 180 -4.11 -4.91 -7.74
C ALA A 180 -5.61 -5.02 -7.47
N ASN A 181 -6.21 -4.04 -6.79
CA ASN A 181 -7.64 -3.98 -6.52
C ASN A 181 -8.46 -3.91 -7.81
N THR A 182 -8.09 -3.04 -8.75
CA THR A 182 -8.77 -2.92 -10.06
C THR A 182 -8.79 -4.27 -10.77
N ARG A 183 -7.66 -4.99 -10.75
CA ARG A 183 -7.55 -6.30 -11.38
C ARG A 183 -8.38 -7.36 -10.64
N ALA A 184 -8.35 -7.39 -9.31
CA ALA A 184 -9.17 -8.32 -8.53
C ALA A 184 -10.67 -8.07 -8.74
N MET A 185 -11.13 -6.82 -8.78
CA MET A 185 -12.51 -6.47 -9.12
C MET A 185 -12.87 -6.86 -10.56
N SER A 186 -11.96 -6.68 -11.52
CA SER A 186 -12.20 -7.18 -12.90
C SER A 186 -12.36 -8.70 -12.98
N PHE A 187 -11.85 -9.43 -11.98
CA PHE A 187 -12.05 -10.86 -11.82
C PHE A 187 -13.23 -11.23 -10.92
N GLY A 188 -14.07 -10.28 -10.50
CA GLY A 188 -15.30 -10.51 -9.73
C GLY A 188 -15.06 -10.84 -8.26
N PHE A 189 -14.09 -10.18 -7.63
CA PHE A 189 -13.84 -10.23 -6.18
C PHE A 189 -14.28 -8.95 -5.46
N ASP A 190 -15.20 -8.19 -6.06
CA ASP A 190 -15.57 -6.85 -5.61
C ASP A 190 -16.17 -6.86 -4.20
N ASP A 191 -17.09 -7.81 -3.92
CA ASP A 191 -17.72 -7.99 -2.61
C ASP A 191 -16.69 -8.39 -1.54
N GLU A 192 -15.80 -9.34 -1.87
CA GLU A 192 -14.77 -9.81 -0.95
C GLU A 192 -13.74 -8.73 -0.62
N LEU A 193 -13.32 -7.94 -1.62
CA LEU A 193 -12.47 -6.78 -1.41
C LEU A 193 -13.19 -5.73 -0.56
N TYR A 194 -14.44 -5.40 -0.88
CA TYR A 194 -15.23 -4.45 -0.09
C TYR A 194 -15.27 -4.86 1.37
N GLU A 195 -15.57 -6.13 1.64
CA GLU A 195 -15.68 -6.65 3.01
C GLU A 195 -14.34 -6.63 3.74
N HIS A 196 -13.23 -6.92 3.04
CA HIS A 196 -11.89 -6.74 3.60
C HIS A 196 -11.64 -5.30 4.03
N TYR A 197 -11.82 -4.33 3.12
CA TYR A 197 -11.60 -2.92 3.43
C TYR A 197 -12.56 -2.40 4.50
N ARG A 198 -13.83 -2.82 4.49
CA ARG A 198 -14.84 -2.42 5.48
C ARG A 198 -14.43 -2.84 6.89
N VAL A 199 -13.91 -4.05 7.06
CA VAL A 199 -13.45 -4.56 8.36
C VAL A 199 -12.13 -3.92 8.77
N SER A 200 -11.17 -3.80 7.86
CA SER A 200 -9.85 -3.22 8.15
C SER A 200 -9.91 -1.73 8.47
N LEU A 201 -10.86 -1.00 7.87
CA LEU A 201 -11.06 0.43 8.09
C LEU A 201 -12.05 0.73 9.22
N ALA A 202 -12.65 -0.29 9.82
CA ALA A 202 -13.55 -0.10 10.95
C ALA A 202 -12.80 0.60 12.10
N ASP A 203 -13.39 1.67 12.61
CA ASP A 203 -12.89 2.49 13.73
C ASP A 203 -11.66 3.40 13.44
N VAL A 204 -11.05 3.34 12.24
CA VAL A 204 -9.88 4.18 11.86
C VAL A 204 -10.10 5.67 12.11
N LYS A 205 -11.29 6.19 11.79
CA LYS A 205 -11.65 7.60 12.02
C LYS A 205 -11.54 8.04 13.50
N LYS A 206 -11.72 7.12 14.44
CA LYS A 206 -11.62 7.40 15.88
C LYS A 206 -10.17 7.40 16.35
N GLU A 207 -9.34 6.55 15.76
CA GLU A 207 -7.96 6.29 16.19
C GLU A 207 -6.96 7.31 15.63
N ILE A 208 -7.17 7.80 14.41
CA ILE A 208 -6.18 8.63 13.70
C ILE A 208 -6.66 10.08 13.59
N LYS A 209 -5.96 10.99 14.28
CA LYS A 209 -6.24 12.43 14.26
C LYS A 209 -4.96 13.25 14.19
N PHE A 210 -4.90 14.15 13.20
CA PHE A 210 -3.81 15.09 13.02
C PHE A 210 -4.34 16.52 13.08
N THR A 211 -3.98 17.23 14.14
CA THR A 211 -4.27 18.67 14.26
C THR A 211 -3.07 19.48 13.80
N GLU A 212 -3.32 20.66 13.21
CA GLU A 212 -2.23 21.54 12.78
C GLU A 212 -1.33 21.94 13.96
N ARG A 213 -1.92 22.27 15.11
CA ARG A 213 -1.20 22.58 16.35
C ARG A 213 -0.37 21.40 16.84
N GLY A 214 -0.92 20.18 16.76
CA GLY A 214 -0.22 18.95 17.13
C GLY A 214 1.01 18.72 16.27
N ILE A 215 0.87 18.83 14.95
CA ILE A 215 1.99 18.72 14.00
C ILE A 215 3.05 19.78 14.30
N LEU A 216 2.66 21.05 14.44
CA LEU A 216 3.61 22.14 14.74
C LEU A 216 4.39 21.91 16.04
N LYS A 217 3.72 21.41 17.09
CA LYS A 217 4.37 21.09 18.37
C LYS A 217 5.49 20.06 18.18
N VAL A 218 5.24 19.00 17.40
CA VAL A 218 6.23 17.94 17.13
C VAL A 218 7.35 18.45 16.22
N LEU A 219 7.03 19.25 15.20
CA LEU A 219 8.03 19.87 14.32
C LEU A 219 9.00 20.78 15.09
N LYS A 220 8.51 21.56 16.07
CA LYS A 220 9.37 22.38 16.95
C LYS A 220 10.36 21.56 17.78
N GLN A 221 10.09 20.27 17.98
CA GLN A 221 11.02 19.31 18.61
C GLN A 221 11.97 18.67 17.59
N ASN A 222 12.12 19.28 16.40
CA ASN A 222 12.96 18.81 15.31
C ASN A 222 12.56 17.42 14.76
N ARG A 223 11.27 17.08 14.81
CA ARG A 223 10.74 15.76 14.40
C ARG A 223 9.86 15.88 13.16
N LYS A 224 10.45 15.68 11.97
CA LYS A 224 9.74 15.79 10.66
C LYS A 224 8.65 14.74 10.42
N HIS A 225 8.80 13.55 11.01
CA HIS A 225 7.91 12.41 10.75
C HIS A 225 6.44 12.73 11.01
N ALA A 226 6.11 13.59 11.97
CA ALA A 226 4.72 13.98 12.22
C ALA A 226 4.01 14.56 10.99
N LEU A 227 4.72 15.30 10.13
CA LEU A 227 4.15 15.81 8.89
C LEU A 227 4.06 14.73 7.82
N ASP A 228 5.11 13.91 7.69
CA ASP A 228 5.16 12.78 6.75
C ASP A 228 4.00 11.80 7.02
N ASP A 229 3.83 11.42 8.28
CA ASP A 229 2.82 10.48 8.74
C ASP A 229 1.42 11.06 8.52
N ALA A 230 1.20 12.34 8.83
CA ALA A 230 -0.10 12.98 8.59
C ALA A 230 -0.46 13.03 7.10
N PHE A 231 0.51 13.36 6.25
CA PHE A 231 0.32 13.40 4.80
C PHE A 231 0.05 12.02 4.21
N LEU A 232 0.88 11.03 4.58
CA LEU A 232 0.76 9.64 4.12
C LEU A 232 -0.48 8.95 4.64
N ALA A 233 -0.85 9.13 5.90
CA ALA A 233 -2.06 8.54 6.45
C ALA A 233 -3.30 9.07 5.73
N TYR A 234 -3.37 10.39 5.49
CA TYR A 234 -4.48 10.95 4.73
C TYR A 234 -4.51 10.41 3.30
N LEU A 235 -3.38 10.49 2.58
CA LEU A 235 -3.32 10.05 1.18
C LEU A 235 -3.58 8.54 1.03
N GLY A 236 -2.95 7.72 1.88
CA GLY A 236 -3.00 6.27 1.85
C GLY A 236 -4.37 5.72 2.17
N LEU A 237 -4.98 6.16 3.27
CA LEU A 237 -6.37 5.80 3.56
C LEU A 237 -7.24 6.16 2.35
N ASN A 238 -7.13 7.40 1.85
CA ASN A 238 -7.95 7.87 0.73
C ASN A 238 -7.70 7.20 -0.61
N ALA A 239 -6.56 6.56 -0.80
CA ALA A 239 -6.28 5.76 -1.97
C ALA A 239 -7.00 4.41 -1.95
N CYS A 240 -7.25 3.82 -0.77
CA CYS A 240 -7.86 2.49 -0.62
C CYS A 240 -9.23 2.34 -1.31
N TRP A 241 -10.00 3.42 -1.44
CA TRP A 241 -11.32 3.39 -2.07
C TRP A 241 -11.39 3.92 -3.50
N ILE A 242 -10.25 4.29 -4.09
CA ILE A 242 -10.19 4.83 -5.46
C ILE A 242 -10.79 3.84 -6.46
N THR A 243 -10.49 2.55 -6.31
CA THR A 243 -11.03 1.49 -7.16
C THR A 243 -12.54 1.35 -6.98
N PHE A 244 -13.05 1.41 -5.75
CA PHE A 244 -14.48 1.37 -5.50
C PHE A 244 -15.22 2.56 -6.12
N LYS A 245 -14.60 3.75 -6.17
CA LYS A 245 -15.20 4.88 -6.90
C LYS A 245 -15.33 4.62 -8.40
N MET A 246 -14.44 3.81 -8.98
CA MET A 246 -14.46 3.45 -10.39
C MET A 246 -15.55 2.42 -10.72
N PHE A 247 -15.86 1.50 -9.81
CA PHE A 247 -16.76 0.37 -10.07
C PHE A 247 -18.09 0.42 -9.30
N HIS A 248 -18.10 0.86 -8.03
CA HIS A 248 -19.26 0.82 -7.12
C HIS A 248 -19.35 2.08 -6.25
N ASN A 249 -20.04 3.11 -6.75
CA ASN A 249 -20.13 4.41 -6.09
C ASN A 249 -20.77 4.37 -4.68
N ILE A 250 -21.62 3.39 -4.38
CA ILE A 250 -22.22 3.22 -3.05
C ILE A 250 -21.14 2.79 -2.04
N TRP A 251 -20.41 1.71 -2.33
CA TRP A 251 -19.31 1.23 -1.48
C TRP A 251 -18.20 2.27 -1.31
N TYR A 252 -17.92 3.05 -2.36
CA TYR A 252 -17.03 4.20 -2.23
C TYR A 252 -17.47 5.18 -1.13
N LYS A 253 -18.75 5.56 -1.08
CA LYS A 253 -19.25 6.47 -0.05
C LYS A 253 -19.15 5.86 1.35
N ASP A 254 -19.45 4.57 1.46
CA ASP A 254 -19.39 3.86 2.73
C ASP A 254 -17.95 3.79 3.27
N LEU A 255 -16.99 3.34 2.44
CA LEU A 255 -15.57 3.28 2.80
C LEU A 255 -14.99 4.67 3.09
N GLN A 256 -15.37 5.70 2.32
CA GLN A 256 -14.96 7.08 2.57
C GLN A 256 -15.45 7.59 3.95
N ASN A 257 -16.63 7.17 4.40
CA ASN A 257 -17.15 7.57 5.71
C ASN A 257 -16.37 6.95 6.88
N LEU A 258 -15.84 5.73 6.70
CA LEU A 258 -15.04 5.01 7.70
C LEU A 258 -13.66 5.65 7.96
N THR A 259 -13.20 6.45 7.01
CA THR A 259 -11.79 6.87 6.86
C THR A 259 -11.61 8.38 6.80
N LYS A 260 -12.70 9.15 6.97
CA LYS A 260 -12.69 10.61 7.06
C LYS A 260 -12.01 11.07 8.36
N ILE A 261 -10.68 10.97 8.39
CA ILE A 261 -9.82 11.36 9.51
C ILE A 261 -9.73 12.88 9.67
N GLU A 262 -9.35 13.31 10.86
CA GLU A 262 -9.02 14.71 11.12
C GLU A 262 -7.61 15.00 10.59
N ALA A 263 -7.51 15.94 9.65
CA ALA A 263 -6.24 16.42 9.09
C ALA A 263 -6.36 17.92 8.75
N PRO A 264 -5.26 18.69 8.79
CA PRO A 264 -5.25 20.10 8.43
C PRO A 264 -5.72 20.34 6.99
N THR A 265 -6.42 21.46 6.76
CA THR A 265 -6.94 21.84 5.43
C THR A 265 -5.85 21.88 4.36
N ILE A 266 -4.64 22.30 4.72
CA ILE A 266 -3.50 22.32 3.78
C ILE A 266 -3.12 20.91 3.31
N ILE A 267 -3.18 19.90 4.19
CA ILE A 267 -2.90 18.51 3.82
C ILE A 267 -4.01 17.99 2.92
N LYS A 268 -5.28 18.16 3.33
CA LYS A 268 -6.45 17.71 2.57
C LYS A 268 -6.44 18.25 1.13
N LYS A 269 -6.34 19.58 0.99
CA LYS A 269 -6.35 20.25 -0.32
C LYS A 269 -5.25 19.74 -1.25
N ASN A 270 -4.05 19.49 -0.72
CA ASN A 270 -2.90 19.03 -1.50
C ASN A 270 -3.02 17.53 -1.86
N CYS A 271 -3.52 16.70 -0.94
CA CYS A 271 -3.76 15.28 -1.20
C CYS A 271 -4.93 15.04 -2.16
N ASP A 272 -6.02 15.82 -2.07
CA ASP A 272 -7.19 15.69 -2.95
C ASP A 272 -6.83 15.91 -4.43
N LEU A 273 -5.84 16.74 -4.73
CA LEU A 273 -5.31 16.91 -6.09
C LEU A 273 -4.60 15.66 -6.60
N ILE A 274 -3.89 14.95 -5.72
CA ILE A 274 -3.20 13.69 -6.04
C ILE A 274 -4.23 12.59 -6.24
N LEU A 275 -5.20 12.45 -5.34
CA LEU A 275 -6.27 11.46 -5.41
C LEU A 275 -7.10 11.57 -6.70
N LYS A 276 -7.37 12.80 -7.15
CA LYS A 276 -8.03 13.07 -8.45
C LYS A 276 -7.27 12.50 -9.65
N GLU A 277 -5.94 12.50 -9.58
CA GLU A 277 -5.10 11.94 -10.65
C GLU A 277 -4.91 10.43 -10.49
N MET A 278 -4.84 9.93 -9.26
CA MET A 278 -4.83 8.48 -9.00
C MET A 278 -6.11 7.78 -9.52
N LEU A 279 -7.26 8.46 -9.49
CA LEU A 279 -8.52 7.96 -10.09
C LEU A 279 -8.47 7.69 -11.61
N LYS A 280 -7.46 8.23 -12.29
CA LYS A 280 -7.26 8.06 -13.73
C LYS A 280 -6.31 6.89 -14.04
N LEU A 281 -5.73 6.24 -13.03
CA LEU A 281 -4.90 5.06 -13.22
C LEU A 281 -5.80 3.90 -13.70
N ARG A 282 -5.68 3.56 -14.98
CA ARG A 282 -6.42 2.45 -15.62
C ARG A 282 -5.53 1.23 -15.86
N SER A 283 -4.22 1.44 -15.97
CA SER A 283 -3.24 0.40 -16.27
C SER A 283 -1.87 0.81 -15.76
N ALA A 284 -1.03 -0.18 -15.46
CA ALA A 284 0.40 0.01 -15.22
C ALA A 284 1.15 0.55 -16.45
N SER A 285 0.61 0.32 -17.66
CA SER A 285 1.22 0.78 -18.91
C SER A 285 1.05 2.28 -19.16
N ASP A 286 0.27 3.00 -18.34
CA ASP A 286 0.10 4.45 -18.47
C ASP A 286 1.21 5.21 -17.74
N GLU A 287 2.42 5.12 -18.31
CA GLU A 287 3.64 5.75 -17.79
C GLU A 287 3.44 7.26 -17.55
N LYS A 288 2.72 7.92 -18.47
CA LYS A 288 2.45 9.36 -18.38
C LYS A 288 1.62 9.68 -17.13
N GLN A 289 0.57 8.92 -16.86
CA GLN A 289 -0.26 9.14 -15.69
C GLN A 289 0.47 8.77 -14.39
N ILE A 290 1.26 7.69 -14.38
CA ILE A 290 2.09 7.29 -13.24
C ILE A 290 3.09 8.40 -12.89
N ALA A 291 3.89 8.84 -13.88
CA ALA A 291 4.86 9.92 -13.70
C ALA A 291 4.19 11.22 -13.23
N LYS A 292 2.99 11.51 -13.74
CA LYS A 292 2.19 12.67 -13.32
C LYS A 292 1.78 12.57 -11.85
N VAL A 293 1.27 11.43 -11.39
CA VAL A 293 0.90 11.19 -9.98
C VAL A 293 2.11 11.34 -9.07
N ILE A 294 3.27 10.75 -9.43
CA ILE A 294 4.49 10.84 -8.63
C ILE A 294 4.96 12.29 -8.50
N ARG A 295 5.08 13.01 -9.62
CA ARG A 295 5.51 14.42 -9.63
C ARG A 295 4.56 15.31 -8.85
N LEU A 296 3.25 15.15 -9.04
CA LEU A 296 2.24 15.89 -8.28
C LEU A 296 2.33 15.62 -6.79
N THR A 297 2.60 14.38 -6.39
CA THR A 297 2.80 14.04 -4.98
C THR A 297 3.97 14.81 -4.40
N GLN A 298 5.14 14.76 -5.04
CA GLN A 298 6.33 15.47 -4.59
C GLN A 298 6.09 16.98 -4.50
N GLN A 299 5.44 17.56 -5.51
CA GLN A 299 5.08 18.98 -5.54
C GLN A 299 4.16 19.39 -4.40
N ASN A 300 3.08 18.65 -4.21
CA ASN A 300 2.04 19.01 -3.26
C ASN A 300 2.48 18.72 -1.82
N TYR A 301 3.27 17.66 -1.58
CA TYR A 301 3.96 17.47 -0.30
C TYR A 301 4.90 18.64 0.00
N TYR A 302 5.71 19.08 -0.97
CA TYR A 302 6.60 20.22 -0.77
C TYR A 302 5.86 21.53 -0.45
N LYS A 303 4.68 21.77 -1.04
CA LYS A 303 3.81 22.90 -0.67
C LYS A 303 3.36 22.82 0.79
N VAL A 304 3.02 21.62 1.27
CA VAL A 304 2.66 21.41 2.68
C VAL A 304 3.86 21.67 3.58
N VAL A 305 5.06 21.18 3.24
CA VAL A 305 6.30 21.47 3.98
C VAL A 305 6.54 22.98 4.07
N ARG A 306 6.44 23.69 2.95
CA ARG A 306 6.62 25.15 2.92
C ARG A 306 5.64 25.88 3.84
N TYR A 307 4.38 25.49 3.85
CA TYR A 307 3.38 26.05 4.75
C TYR A 307 3.76 25.88 6.22
N PHE A 308 4.17 24.67 6.62
CA PHE A 308 4.59 24.43 8.01
C PHE A 308 5.92 25.11 8.34
N CYS A 309 6.85 25.22 7.39
CA CYS A 309 8.09 25.97 7.55
C CYS A 309 7.85 27.46 7.78
N GLU A 310 6.90 28.07 7.07
CA GLU A 310 6.49 29.47 7.27
C GLU A 310 5.91 29.69 8.68
N LYS A 311 5.23 28.69 9.26
CA LYS A 311 4.69 28.71 10.62
C LYS A 311 5.69 28.36 11.73
N LEU A 312 6.86 27.86 11.38
CA LEU A 312 7.95 27.58 12.33
C LEU A 312 8.87 28.78 12.55
N ARG A 313 8.83 29.76 11.66
CA ARG A 313 9.52 31.04 11.80
C ARG A 313 8.81 31.91 12.81
#